data_AF-A0A0K1PJH7-F1
#
_entry.id   AF-A0A0K1PJH7-F1
#
_cell.length_a   1.000
_cell.length_b   1.000
_cell.length_c   1.000
_cell.angle_alpha   90.00
_cell.angle_beta   90.00
_cell.angle_gamma   90.00
#
_symmetry.space_group_name_H-M   'P 1'
#
loop_
_entity.id
_entity.type
_entity.pdbx_description
1 polymer ?
#
loop_
_entity_poly.entity_id
_entity_poly.type
_entity_poly.pdbx_seq_one_letter_code
_entity_poly.pdbx_strand_id
1 'polypeptide(L)'
;MAKARRAGIRIGYPCRGEGVCGRCSVEILSGSERLAPPTDEERELLERERCSPRSRISCLATIADKGPVILAVGGGRYTVDL
;
A
#
# COMPACT_ATOMS: atom_id res chain seq x y z
N MET A 1 -4.07 -4.85 -0.27
CA MET A 1 -5.01 -4.40 -1.31
C MET A 1 -6.47 -4.64 -0.95
N ALA A 2 -6.87 -5.87 -0.61
CA ALA A 2 -8.28 -6.21 -0.34
C ALA A 2 -8.94 -5.32 0.73
N LYS A 3 -8.24 -5.07 1.86
CA LYS A 3 -8.72 -4.16 2.92
C LYS A 3 -8.95 -2.73 2.42
N ALA A 4 -7.98 -2.17 1.68
CA ALA A 4 -8.11 -0.82 1.11
C ALA A 4 -9.31 -0.69 0.16
N ARG A 5 -9.52 -1.69 -0.70
CA ARG A 5 -10.67 -1.71 -1.63
C ARG A 5 -12.00 -1.82 -0.89
N ARG A 6 -12.09 -2.65 0.15
CA ARG A 6 -13.29 -2.76 1.00
C ARG A 6 -13.61 -1.45 1.72
N ALA A 7 -12.60 -0.65 2.05
CA ALA A 7 -12.76 0.70 2.59
C ALA A 7 -13.14 1.75 1.52
N GLY A 8 -13.45 1.35 0.28
CA GLY A 8 -13.87 2.25 -0.78
C GLY A 8 -12.74 3.04 -1.45
N ILE A 9 -11.48 2.73 -1.11
CA ILE A 9 -10.32 3.44 -1.66
C ILE A 9 -10.11 3.02 -3.12
N ARG A 10 -10.11 4.01 -4.01
CA ARG A 10 -9.84 3.81 -5.44
C ARG A 10 -8.33 3.84 -5.71
N ILE A 11 -7.73 2.65 -5.76
CA ILE A 11 -6.35 2.41 -6.18
C ILE A 11 -6.32 1.78 -7.58
N GLY A 12 -5.32 2.11 -8.38
CA GLY A 12 -5.14 1.51 -9.70
C GLY A 12 -4.58 0.09 -9.60
N TYR A 13 -5.04 -0.84 -10.45
CA TYR A 13 -4.52 -2.22 -10.47
C TYR A 13 -4.57 -2.87 -11.86
N PRO A 14 -4.00 -2.26 -12.91
CA PRO A 14 -4.02 -2.83 -14.26
C PRO A 14 -3.37 -4.22 -14.33
N CYS A 15 -2.34 -4.47 -13.49
CA CYS A 15 -1.70 -5.79 -13.39
C CYS A 15 -2.48 -6.80 -12.52
N ARG A 16 -3.70 -6.50 -12.06
CA ARG A 16 -4.54 -7.42 -11.26
C ARG A 16 -3.95 -7.91 -9.93
N GLY A 17 -2.86 -7.30 -9.45
CA GLY A 17 -2.24 -7.64 -8.18
C GLY A 17 -0.95 -8.46 -8.29
N GLU A 18 -0.44 -8.67 -9.51
CA GLU A 18 0.80 -9.41 -9.79
C GLU A 18 2.08 -8.73 -9.27
N GLY A 19 1.99 -7.55 -8.64
CA GLY A 19 3.17 -6.91 -8.04
C GLY A 19 4.15 -6.30 -9.05
N VAL A 20 3.71 -5.98 -10.27
CA VAL A 20 4.62 -5.52 -11.35
C VAL A 20 4.39 -4.09 -11.83
N CYS A 21 3.27 -3.43 -11.49
CA CYS A 21 2.92 -2.14 -12.11
C CYS A 21 2.96 -0.89 -11.22
N GLY A 22 3.13 -1.04 -9.90
CA GLY A 22 3.20 0.11 -8.98
C GLY A 22 1.92 0.91 -8.76
N ARG A 23 0.89 0.80 -9.62
CA ARG A 23 -0.32 1.66 -9.62
C ARG A 23 -1.21 1.55 -8.38
N CYS A 24 -0.98 0.54 -7.54
CA CYS A 24 -1.64 0.39 -6.25
C CYS A 24 -0.80 0.93 -5.08
N SER A 25 0.15 1.82 -5.36
CA SER A 25 0.93 2.51 -4.35
C SER A 25 0.02 3.34 -3.43
N VAL A 26 0.32 3.28 -2.13
CA VAL A 26 -0.36 4.05 -1.08
C VAL A 26 0.70 4.63 -0.16
N GLU A 27 0.55 5.88 0.27
CA GLU A 27 1.46 6.46 1.25
C GLU A 27 0.96 6.17 2.67
N ILE A 28 1.77 5.55 3.51
CA ILE A 28 1.43 5.27 4.91
C ILE A 28 1.70 6.52 5.74
N LEU A 29 0.65 7.07 6.35
CA LEU A 29 0.74 8.24 7.23
C LEU A 29 0.87 7.84 8.71
N SER A 30 0.29 6.70 9.09
CA SER A 30 0.36 6.15 10.46
C SER A 30 0.04 4.66 10.44
N GLY A 31 0.62 3.89 11.36
CA GLY A 31 0.34 2.47 11.52
C GLY A 31 1.24 1.53 10.70
N SER A 32 2.42 2.00 10.28
CA SER A 32 3.37 1.19 9.52
C SER A 32 3.86 -0.05 10.28
N GLU A 33 3.89 0.01 11.61
CA GLU A 33 4.23 -1.09 12.51
C GLU A 33 3.29 -2.29 12.39
N ARG A 34 2.08 -2.09 11.82
CA ARG A 34 1.09 -3.15 11.56
C ARG A 34 1.35 -3.89 10.25
N LEU A 35 2.30 -3.42 9.44
CA LEU A 35 2.70 -4.05 8.18
C LEU A 35 4.05 -4.73 8.37
N ALA A 36 4.22 -5.88 7.70
CA ALA A 36 5.54 -6.47 7.57
C ALA A 36 6.47 -5.51 6.80
N PRO A 37 7.80 -5.58 7.05
CA PRO A 37 8.78 -4.87 6.23
C PRO A 37 8.59 -5.17 4.73
N PRO A 38 8.89 -4.24 3.83
CA PRO A 38 8.78 -4.48 2.40
C PRO A 38 9.78 -5.56 1.94
N THR A 39 9.31 -6.48 1.11
CA THR A 39 10.19 -7.49 0.48
C THR A 39 11.17 -6.84 -0.49
N ASP A 40 12.17 -7.58 -0.98
CA ASP A 40 13.10 -7.05 -1.98
C ASP A 40 12.35 -6.62 -3.26
N GLU A 41 11.38 -7.42 -3.71
CA GLU A 41 10.57 -7.09 -4.90
C GLU A 41 9.71 -5.85 -4.69
N GLU A 42 9.13 -5.67 -3.49
CA GLU A 42 8.39 -4.45 -3.17
C GLU A 42 9.31 -3.22 -3.17
N ARG A 43 10.52 -3.34 -2.60
CA ARG A 43 11.52 -2.26 -2.56
C ARG A 43 11.98 -1.86 -3.96
N GLU A 44 12.36 -2.83 -4.79
CA GLU A 44 12.76 -2.60 -6.18
C GLU A 44 11.64 -1.91 -6.97
N LEU A 45 10.39 -2.33 -6.78
CA LEU A 45 9.25 -1.69 -7.43
C LEU A 45 9.02 -0.26 -6.93
N LEU A 46 9.10 -0.01 -5.63
CA LEU A 46 8.96 1.33 -5.07
C LEU A 46 10.02 2.29 -5.61
N GLU A 47 11.27 1.83 -5.72
CA GLU A 47 12.39 2.59 -6.29
C GLU A 47 12.18 2.86 -7.78
N ARG A 48 11.84 1.83 -8.56
CA ARG A 48 11.62 1.93 -10.00
C ARG A 48 10.51 2.92 -10.34
N GLU A 49 9.44 2.92 -9.55
CA GLU A 49 8.28 3.81 -9.73
C GLU A 49 8.48 5.17 -9.03
N ARG A 50 9.65 5.42 -8.43
CA ARG A 50 10.02 6.66 -7.73
C ARG A 50 8.99 7.07 -6.67
N CYS A 51 8.47 6.09 -5.95
CA CYS A 51 7.50 6.31 -4.89
C CYS A 51 8.14 7.01 -3.68
N SER A 52 7.31 7.58 -2.79
CA SER A 52 7.84 8.18 -1.55
C SER A 52 8.41 7.11 -0.61
N PRO A 53 9.34 7.45 0.30
CA PRO A 53 9.88 6.49 1.28
C PRO A 53 8.82 5.90 2.23
N ARG A 54 7.66 6.56 2.35
CA ARG A 54 6.51 6.11 3.15
C ARG A 54 5.52 5.27 2.33
N SER A 55 5.78 5.10 1.04
CA SER A 55 4.89 4.36 0.15
C SER A 55 5.00 2.87 0.37
N ARG A 56 3.87 2.17 0.16
CA ARG A 56 3.77 0.72 0.07
C ARG A 56 3.03 0.35 -1.20
N ILE A 57 3.37 -0.79 -1.78
CA ILE A 57 2.64 -1.35 -2.92
C ILE A 57 1.51 -2.19 -2.34
N SER A 58 0.27 -1.71 -2.41
CA SER A 58 -0.83 -2.32 -1.67
C SER A 58 -1.04 -3.82 -1.98
N CYS A 59 -0.72 -4.30 -3.19
CA CYS A 59 -0.82 -5.73 -3.51
C CYS A 59 0.34 -6.59 -2.98
N LEU A 60 1.49 -5.99 -2.65
CA LEU A 60 2.64 -6.68 -2.07
C LEU A 60 2.74 -6.50 -0.54
N ALA A 61 2.11 -5.46 -0.01
CA ALA A 61 2.12 -5.19 1.42
C ALA A 61 1.39 -6.29 2.23
N THR A 62 2.13 -6.89 3.16
CA THR A 62 1.63 -7.93 4.08
C THR A 62 1.26 -7.33 5.42
N ILE A 63 0.10 -7.72 5.95
CA ILE A 63 -0.38 -7.34 7.28
C ILE A 63 0.33 -8.22 8.32
N ALA A 64 1.03 -7.61 9.27
CA ALA A 64 1.72 -8.29 10.36
C ALA A 64 0.93 -8.23 11.68
N ASP A 65 0.16 -7.18 11.89
CA ASP A 65 -0.67 -7.00 13.08
C ASP A 65 -2.01 -6.32 12.75
N LYS A 66 -2.99 -6.45 13.62
CA LYS A 66 -4.33 -5.87 13.48
C LYS A 66 -4.38 -4.40 13.89
N GLY A 67 -5.39 -3.71 13.40
CA GLY A 67 -5.75 -2.37 13.85
C GLY A 67 -5.66 -1.32 12.75
N PRO A 68 -5.85 -0.03 13.11
CA PRO A 68 -6.01 1.02 12.12
C PRO A 68 -4.68 1.40 11.48
N VAL A 69 -4.72 1.59 10.18
CA VAL A 69 -3.66 2.22 9.39
C VAL A 69 -4.24 3.42 8.65
N ILE A 70 -3.54 4.55 8.73
CA ILE A 70 -3.91 5.76 8.02
C ILE A 70 -3.03 5.85 6.77
N LEU A 71 -3.65 5.95 5.61
CA LEU A 71 -2.96 6.05 4.33
C LEU A 71 -3.51 7.17 3.47
N ALA A 72 -2.70 7.62 2.50
CA ALA A 72 -3.08 8.63 1.52
C ALA A 72 -3.03 8.10 0.08
N VAL A 73 -4.04 8.47 -0.70
CA VAL A 73 -4.16 8.17 -2.14
C VAL A 73 -4.90 9.31 -2.83
N GLY A 74 -4.33 9.84 -3.92
CA GLY A 74 -5.04 10.81 -4.79
C GLY A 74 -5.55 12.06 -4.06
N GLY A 75 -4.80 12.55 -3.07
CA GLY A 75 -5.18 13.70 -2.22
C GLY A 75 -6.16 13.38 -1.09
N GLY A 76 -6.74 12.17 -1.06
CA GLY A 76 -7.57 11.70 0.05
C GLY A 76 -6.75 11.03 1.15
N ARG A 77 -7.26 11.09 2.39
CA ARG A 77 -6.76 10.35 3.55
C ARG A 77 -7.81 9.36 4.02
N TYR A 78 -7.38 8.15 4.35
CA TYR A 78 -8.28 7.05 4.68
C TYR A 78 -7.74 6.26 5.87
N THR A 79 -8.65 5.87 6.76
CA THR A 79 -8.37 4.92 7.84
C THR A 79 -8.84 3.54 7.39
N VAL A 80 -7.98 2.53 7.50
CA VAL A 80 -8.25 1.15 7.12
C VAL A 80 -7.96 0.24 8.30
N ASP A 81 -8.95 -0.56 8.69
CA ASP A 81 -8.78 -1.59 9.72
C ASP A 81 -8.19 -2.87 9.11
N LEU A 82 -6.92 -3.14 9.44
CA LEU A 82 -6.16 -4.30 8.96
C LEU A 82 -6.55 -5.59 9.68
#